data_AF-A0A2M7SRW7-F1
#
_entry.id   AF-A0A2M7SRW7-F1
#
_cell.length_a   1.000
_cell.length_b   1.000
_cell.length_c   1.000
_cell.angle_alpha   90.00
_cell.angle_beta   90.00
_cell.angle_gamma   90.00
#
_symmetry.space_group_name_H-M   'P 1'
#
loop_
_entity.id
_entity.type
_entity.pdbx_description
1 polymer ?
#
loop_
_entity_poly.entity_id
_entity_poly.type
_entity_poly.pdbx_seq_one_letter_code
_entity_poly.pdbx_strand_id
1 'polypeptide(L)' 'MTNELRQRLVEAQKEGRPLRVYCGYDPRTSDLHLGHTITMRKLRQFQDLGHEVTFLVGTGTSMVGDPSDKDKLRAV' A
#
# COMPACT_ATOMS: atom_id res chain seq x y z
N MET A 1 -12.80 9.23 -2.52
CA MET A 1 -11.64 8.66 -1.80
C MET A 1 -11.26 9.46 -0.55
N THR A 2 -10.93 10.76 -0.62
CA THR A 2 -10.50 11.53 0.57
C THR A 2 -11.52 11.53 1.71
N ASN A 3 -12.81 11.69 1.38
CA ASN A 3 -13.88 11.69 2.38
C ASN A 3 -14.07 10.31 3.04
N GLU A 4 -13.88 9.23 2.29
CA GLU A 4 -14.01 7.86 2.78
C GLU A 4 -12.88 7.53 3.77
N LEU A 5 -11.62 7.83 3.43
CA LEU A 5 -10.50 7.62 4.33
C LEU A 5 -10.67 8.41 5.63
N ARG A 6 -11.10 9.67 5.52
CA ARG A 6 -11.39 10.51 6.69
C ARG A 6 -12.45 9.88 7.59
N GLN A 7 -13.53 9.36 7.00
CA GLN A 7 -14.59 8.72 7.76
C GLN A 7 -14.08 7.47 8.49
N ARG A 8 -13.33 6.58 7.81
CA ARG A 8 -12.77 5.37 8.42
C ARG A 8 -11.81 5.66 9.57
N LEU A 9 -11.02 6.73 9.47
CA LEU A 9 -10.13 7.19 10.54
C LEU A 9 -10.93 7.66 11.77
N VAL A 10 -11.99 8.45 11.56
CA VAL A 10 -12.87 8.92 12.64
C VAL A 10 -13.58 7.74 13.33
N GLU A 11 -14.09 6.78 12.56
CA GLU A 11 -14.74 5.58 13.10
C GLU A 11 -13.76 4.72 13.91
N ALA A 12 -12.58 4.44 13.35
CA ALA A 12 -11.54 3.67 14.04
C ALA A 12 -11.10 4.34 15.35
N GLN A 13 -10.96 5.66 15.34
CA GLN A 13 -10.65 6.43 16.55
C GLN A 13 -11.77 6.35 17.60
N LYS A 14 -13.04 6.47 17.18
CA LYS A 14 -14.20 6.35 18.10
C LYS A 14 -14.29 4.96 18.73
N GLU A 15 -13.96 3.93 17.96
CA GLU A 15 -14.01 2.53 18.39
C GLU A 15 -12.74 2.09 19.14
N GLY A 16 -11.72 2.95 19.23
CA GLY A 16 -10.44 2.63 19.86
C GLY A 16 -9.69 1.48 19.18
N ARG A 17 -9.97 1.23 17.89
CA ARG A 17 -9.37 0.12 17.14
C ARG A 17 -8.34 0.62 16.12
N PRO A 18 -7.24 -0.11 15.91
CA PRO A 18 -6.32 0.19 14.82
C PRO A 18 -6.99 -0.08 13.47
N LEU A 19 -6.68 0.73 12.47
CA LEU A 19 -6.89 0.37 11.07
C LEU A 19 -5.82 -0.64 10.65
N ARG A 20 -6.19 -1.54 9.73
CA ARG A 20 -5.25 -2.45 9.07
C ARG A 20 -5.00 -1.90 7.67
N VAL A 21 -3.80 -1.39 7.43
CA VAL A 21 -3.41 -0.72 6.19
C VAL A 21 -2.33 -1.55 5.51
N TYR A 22 -2.47 -1.78 4.21
CA TYR A 22 -1.43 -2.45 3.45
C TYR A 22 -1.06 -1.64 2.21
N CYS A 23 0.15 -1.89 1.73
CA CYS A 23 0.58 -1.46 0.41
C CYS A 23 1.38 -2.61 -0.20
N GLY A 24 1.01 -2.98 -1.42
CA GLY A 24 1.70 -3.98 -2.20
C GLY A 24 2.97 -3.42 -2.84
N TYR A 25 4.05 -4.19 -2.79
CA TYR A 25 5.31 -3.94 -3.50
C TYR A 25 5.63 -5.18 -4.34
N ASP A 26 5.74 -5.00 -5.65
CA ASP A 26 6.09 -6.04 -6.61
C ASP A 26 7.61 -6.09 -6.78
N PRO A 27 8.29 -7.20 -6.46
CA PRO A 27 9.75 -7.30 -6.52
C PRO A 27 10.25 -7.51 -7.97
N ARG A 28 9.90 -6.61 -8.89
CA ARG A 28 10.35 -6.66 -10.30
C ARG A 28 11.85 -6.44 -10.45
N THR A 29 12.46 -5.78 -9.47
CA THR A 29 13.90 -5.55 -9.36
C THR A 29 14.31 -5.80 -7.92
N SER A 30 15.60 -6.08 -7.69
CA SER A 30 16.14 -6.32 -6.34
C SER A 30 16.04 -5.11 -5.41
N ASP A 31 15.80 -3.92 -5.96
CA ASP A 31 16.04 -2.66 -5.24
C ASP A 31 14.75 -1.83 -5.04
N LEU A 32 14.55 -1.38 -3.80
CA LEU A 32 13.64 -0.28 -3.49
C LEU A 32 14.33 1.04 -3.80
N HIS A 33 13.92 1.73 -4.87
CA HIS A 33 14.40 3.07 -5.17
C HIS A 33 13.57 4.17 -4.48
N LEU A 34 14.04 5.42 -4.56
CA LEU A 34 13.43 6.58 -3.89
C LEU A 34 11.95 6.83 -4.22
N GLY A 35 11.43 6.28 -5.33
CA GLY A 35 10.02 6.39 -5.71
C GLY A 35 9.08 5.74 -4.68
N HIS A 36 9.53 4.70 -3.97
CA HIS A 36 8.76 4.03 -2.92
C HIS A 36 8.68 4.83 -1.61
N THR A 37 9.50 5.88 -1.46
CA THR A 37 9.58 6.64 -0.20
C THR A 37 8.25 7.27 0.19
N ILE A 38 7.44 7.71 -0.79
CA ILE A 38 6.16 8.37 -0.52
C ILE A 38 5.19 7.40 0.17
N THR A 39 4.99 6.22 -0.41
CA THR A 39 4.10 5.20 0.13
C THR A 39 4.64 4.66 1.45
N MET A 40 5.94 4.40 1.56
CA MET A 40 6.57 3.95 2.80
C MET A 40 6.46 4.97 3.95
N ARG A 41 6.64 6.27 3.67
CA ARG A 41 6.43 7.32 4.69
C ARG A 41 4.97 7.43 5.10
N LYS A 42 4.03 7.23 4.17
CA LYS A 42 2.60 7.22 4.51
C LYS A 42 2.24 6.04 5.40
N LEU A 43 2.73 4.85 5.07
CA LEU A 43 2.62 3.67 5.93
C LEU A 43 3.19 3.93 7.32
N ARG A 44 4.39 4.52 7.40
CA ARG A 44 4.99 4.90 8.68
C ARG A 44 4.10 5.85 9.49
N GLN A 45 3.49 6.84 8.84
CA GLN A 45 2.55 7.74 9.50
C GLN A 45 1.34 7.00 10.10
N PHE A 46 0.82 5.95 9.43
CA PHE A 46 -0.23 5.12 10.02
C PHE A 46 0.27 4.37 11.27
N GLN A 47 1.51 3.86 11.27
CA GLN A 47 2.10 3.22 12.44
C GLN A 47 2.28 4.19 13.61
N ASP A 48 2.79 5.41 13.33
CA ASP A 48 2.97 6.45 14.35
C ASP A 48 1.62 6.90 14.97
N LEU A 49 0.51 6.72 14.24
CA LEU A 49 -0.86 6.95 14.72
C LEU A 49 -1.49 5.71 15.39
N GLY A 50 -0.74 4.64 15.62
CA GLY A 50 -1.19 3.44 16.31
C GLY A 50 -1.97 2.44 15.44
N HIS A 51 -1.86 2.54 14.12
CA HIS A 51 -2.49 1.59 13.20
C HIS A 51 -1.57 0.43 12.81
N GLU A 52 -2.17 -0.69 12.43
CA GLU A 52 -1.45 -1.85 11.95
C GLU A 52 -1.13 -1.71 10.47
N VAL A 53 0.14 -1.93 10.11
CA VAL A 53 0.60 -1.82 8.74
C VAL A 53 1.20 -3.13 8.26
N THR A 54 0.72 -3.60 7.11
CA THR A 54 1.27 -4.75 6.39
C THR A 54 2.02 -4.27 5.14
N PHE A 55 3.34 -4.46 5.14
CA PHE A 55 4.13 -4.35 3.92
C PHE A 55 3.97 -5.64 3.12
N LEU A 56 3.19 -5.60 2.05
CA LEU A 56 2.85 -6.80 1.28
C LEU A 56 3.81 -6.95 0.10
N VAL A 57 4.56 -8.04 0.06
CA VAL A 57 5.40 -8.38 -1.10
C VAL A 57 4.59 -9.28 -2.04
N GLY A 58 4.26 -8.78 -3.22
CA GLY A 58 3.44 -9.50 -4.18
C GLY A 58 4.27 -10.37 -5.10
N THR A 59 4.48 -11.65 -4.76
CA THR A 59 5.13 -12.63 -5.67
C THR A 59 4.16 -13.25 -6.68
N GLY A 60 2.85 -13.22 -6.39
CA GLY A 60 1.82 -13.75 -7.29
C GLY A 60 1.37 -12.78 -8.39
N THR A 61 1.38 -11.48 -8.12
CA THR A 61 1.03 -10.43 -9.11
C THR A 61 2.06 -10.30 -10.22
N SER A 62 3.33 -10.66 -9.96
CA SER A 62 4.39 -10.68 -10.98
C SER A 62 4.10 -11.73 -12.08
N MET A 63 3.39 -12.81 -11.76
CA MET A 63 2.99 -13.84 -12.74
C MET A 63 1.78 -13.43 -13.61
N VAL A 64 0.91 -12.56 -13.10
CA VAL A 64 -0.29 -12.10 -13.81
C VAL A 64 -0.05 -10.78 -14.56
N GLY A 65 0.90 -9.98 -14.08
CA GLY A 65 1.16 -8.62 -14.55
C GLY A 65 0.13 -7.64 -13.99
N ASP A 66 0.59 -6.53 -13.42
CA ASP A 66 -0.29 -5.41 -13.04
C ASP A 66 -0.57 -4.54 -14.27
N PRO A 67 -1.82 -4.49 -14.79
CA PRO A 67 -2.18 -3.72 -15.98
C PRO A 67 -2.34 -2.22 -15.69
N SER A 68 -2.23 -1.79 -14.43
CA SER A 68 -2.66 -0.46 -13.98
C SER A 68 -1.89 0.71 -14.62
N ASP A 69 -0.74 0.47 -15.24
CA ASP A 69 0.12 1.55 -15.77
C ASP A 69 0.38 1.55 -17.28
N LYS A 70 0.09 0.50 -18.07
CA LYS A 70 0.52 0.46 -19.50
C LYS A 70 -0.41 -0.35 -20.41
N ASP A 71 -0.92 0.31 -21.46
CA ASP A 71 -1.64 -0.20 -22.64
C ASP A 71 -0.86 -1.21 -23.52
N LYS A 72 0.14 -1.90 -22.98
CA LYS A 72 0.89 -2.92 -23.70
C LYS A 72 1.00 -4.16 -22.85
N LEU A 73 0.26 -5.20 -23.25
CA LEU A 73 0.62 -6.59 -22.96
C LEU A 73 2.12 -6.75 -23.26
N ARG A 74 2.92 -6.99 -22.23
CA ARG A 74 4.35 -7.22 -22.37
C ARG A 74 4.59 -8.72 -22.36
N ALA A 75 5.37 -9.17 -23.34
CA ALA A 75 5.69 -10.57 -23.56
C ALA A 75 6.41 -11.18 -22.35
N VAL A 76 6.08 -12.46 -22.13
CA VAL A 76 6.65 -13.38 -21.15
C VAL A 76 8.15 -13.56 -21.39
#